data_AF-X0ZFW4-F1
#
_entry.id   AF-X0ZFW4-F1
#
_cell.length_a   1.000
_cell.length_b   1.000
_cell.length_c   1.000
_cell.angle_alpha   90.00
_cell.angle_beta   90.00
_cell.angle_gamma   90.00
#
_symmetry.space_group_name_H-M   'P 1'
#
loop_
_entity.id
_entity.type
_entity.pdbx_description
1 polymer ?
#
loop_
_entity_poly.entity_id
_entity_poly.type
_entity_poly.pdbx_seq_one_letter_code
_entity_poly.pdbx_strand_id
1 'polypeptide(L)'
;PEGKTKIATMFWKAIAAGWKPPRGFDTASAFGEAAAPKVFDRLVDDIEENGGNPKQTANLINQVMSLDCSAIQRGILLAALSRQLKDAGLLTKAMTRQLDGHRPPAPAGTYAKNDTENATMFLDTNYPGGTICCSQGVWYTYLGQAWEAVDDEAITHQFALAMAPSLPSDSRVNSALSMAKKLATVPGRKIGDIPADLVLYQNGVLRLSTGELLPHSMGLFTTNIVPYNYNPQA
;
A
#
# COMPACT_ATOMS: atom_id res chain seq x y z
N PRO A 1 -24.46 -9.40 -0.89
CA PRO A 1 -23.40 -9.88 0.01
C PRO A 1 -22.08 -10.00 -0.77
N GLU A 2 -21.42 -8.86 -0.96
CA GLU A 2 -20.29 -8.73 -1.87
C GLU A 2 -18.99 -9.20 -1.19
N GLY A 3 -18.55 -10.39 -1.58
CA GLY A 3 -17.31 -10.99 -1.12
C GLY A 3 -16.10 -10.18 -1.58
N LYS A 4 -15.27 -9.77 -0.62
CA LYS A 4 -13.98 -9.09 -0.81
C LYS A 4 -13.09 -9.86 -1.80
N THR A 5 -13.12 -9.47 -3.07
CA THR A 5 -12.26 -10.04 -4.11
C THR A 5 -10.87 -9.41 -3.94
N LYS A 6 -9.86 -10.24 -3.64
CA LYS A 6 -8.50 -9.75 -3.39
C LYS A 6 -7.89 -9.19 -4.69
N ILE A 7 -7.07 -8.14 -4.56
CA ILE A 7 -6.48 -7.38 -5.67
C ILE A 7 -5.67 -8.25 -6.64
N ALA A 8 -5.00 -9.29 -6.14
CA ALA A 8 -4.28 -10.25 -6.99
C ALA A 8 -5.22 -11.02 -7.94
N THR A 9 -6.41 -11.38 -7.48
CA THR A 9 -7.46 -12.01 -8.29
C THR A 9 -8.01 -11.02 -9.33
N MET A 10 -8.08 -9.72 -9.01
CA MET A 10 -8.49 -8.71 -9.98
C MET A 10 -7.42 -8.46 -11.06
N PHE A 11 -6.14 -8.43 -10.71
CA PHE A 11 -5.05 -8.20 -11.66
C PHE A 11 -4.92 -9.35 -12.66
N TRP A 12 -5.04 -10.60 -12.21
CA TRP A 12 -5.08 -11.76 -13.11
C TRP A 12 -6.34 -11.75 -13.99
N LYS A 13 -7.52 -11.44 -13.44
CA LYS A 13 -8.76 -11.30 -14.22
C LYS A 13 -8.66 -10.19 -15.27
N ALA A 14 -7.96 -9.10 -14.96
CA ALA A 14 -7.73 -8.01 -15.91
C ALA A 14 -6.85 -8.47 -17.09
N ILE A 15 -5.75 -9.17 -16.82
CA ILE A 15 -4.87 -9.73 -17.87
C ILE A 15 -5.62 -10.77 -18.72
N ALA A 16 -6.38 -11.68 -18.09
CA ALA A 16 -7.21 -12.67 -18.80
C ALA A 16 -8.30 -12.01 -19.66
N ALA A 17 -8.81 -10.86 -19.26
CA ALA A 17 -9.76 -10.04 -20.02
C ALA A 17 -9.10 -9.16 -21.11
N GLY A 18 -7.80 -9.34 -21.37
CA GLY A 18 -7.09 -8.65 -22.45
C GLY A 18 -6.55 -7.27 -22.07
N TRP A 19 -6.55 -6.90 -20.79
CA TRP A 19 -5.88 -5.69 -20.33
C TRP A 19 -4.37 -5.83 -20.54
N LYS A 20 -3.77 -4.81 -21.17
CA LYS A 20 -2.33 -4.73 -21.38
C LYS A 20 -1.74 -3.67 -20.43
N PRO A 21 -0.68 -4.01 -19.68
CA PRO A 21 -0.09 -3.05 -18.77
C PRO A 21 0.50 -1.85 -19.53
N PRO A 22 0.57 -0.66 -18.90
CA PRO A 22 1.14 0.54 -19.49
C PRO A 22 2.60 0.32 -19.92
N ARG A 23 3.00 1.03 -20.97
CA ARG A 23 4.34 0.93 -21.56
C ARG A 23 5.38 1.38 -20.52
N GLY A 24 6.17 0.44 -20.00
CA GLY A 24 7.17 0.66 -18.94
C GLY A 24 7.01 -0.28 -17.72
N PHE A 25 5.92 -1.03 -17.63
CA PHE A 25 5.72 -2.04 -16.59
C PHE A 25 6.44 -3.35 -16.98
N ASP A 26 7.59 -3.63 -16.37
CA ASP A 26 8.34 -4.87 -16.59
C ASP A 26 7.69 -6.05 -15.84
N THR A 27 6.98 -6.89 -16.58
CA THR A 27 6.40 -8.12 -16.04
C THR A 27 7.41 -9.26 -15.97
N ALA A 28 8.56 -9.18 -16.65
CA ALA A 28 9.51 -10.30 -16.71
C ALA A 28 10.23 -10.48 -15.36
N SER A 29 10.64 -9.38 -14.71
CA SER A 29 11.19 -9.41 -13.35
C SER A 29 10.17 -9.76 -12.27
N ALA A 30 8.89 -9.44 -12.49
CA ALA A 30 7.79 -9.74 -11.56
C ALA A 30 7.22 -11.17 -11.71
N PHE A 31 7.44 -11.88 -12.82
CA PHE A 31 6.80 -13.17 -13.06
C PHE A 31 7.74 -14.31 -13.46
N GLY A 32 9.04 -14.06 -13.71
CA GLY A 32 10.03 -15.08 -14.10
C GLY A 32 9.69 -15.78 -15.43
N GLU A 33 10.56 -16.70 -15.90
CA GLU A 33 10.13 -17.66 -16.93
C GLU A 33 8.97 -18.47 -16.35
N ALA A 34 7.76 -18.14 -16.79
CA ALA A 34 6.53 -18.69 -16.25
C ALA A 34 6.49 -20.22 -16.43
N ALA A 35 5.90 -20.91 -15.46
CA ALA A 35 5.23 -22.18 -15.75
C ALA A 35 4.39 -22.01 -17.02
N ALA A 36 4.37 -23.00 -17.92
CA ALA A 36 3.55 -22.93 -19.14
C ALA A 36 2.16 -22.37 -18.77
N PRO A 37 1.72 -21.20 -19.28
CA PRO A 37 0.59 -20.44 -18.72
C PRO A 37 -0.66 -21.27 -18.47
N LYS A 38 -0.92 -22.24 -19.36
CA LYS A 38 -2.04 -23.19 -19.28
C LYS A 38 -2.02 -24.10 -18.04
N VAL A 39 -0.86 -24.41 -17.47
CA VAL A 39 -0.72 -25.27 -16.27
C VAL A 39 -0.98 -24.44 -15.01
N PHE A 40 -0.52 -23.20 -14.99
CA PHE A 40 -0.80 -22.27 -13.91
C PHE A 40 -2.29 -21.94 -13.85
N ASP A 41 -2.90 -21.57 -14.98
CA ASP A 41 -4.33 -21.20 -15.04
C ASP A 41 -5.22 -22.38 -14.64
N ARG A 42 -4.91 -23.60 -15.09
CA ARG A 42 -5.63 -24.81 -14.64
C ARG A 42 -5.55 -25.02 -13.13
N LEU A 43 -4.38 -24.79 -12.54
CA LEU A 43 -4.21 -24.98 -11.10
C LEU A 43 -4.93 -23.90 -10.29
N VAL A 44 -5.05 -22.68 -10.83
CA VAL A 44 -5.91 -21.64 -10.26
C VAL A 44 -7.36 -22.08 -10.29
N ASP A 45 -7.85 -22.56 -11.43
CA ASP A 45 -9.23 -23.05 -11.60
C ASP A 45 -9.51 -24.24 -10.65
N ASP A 46 -8.58 -25.20 -10.56
CA ASP A 46 -8.69 -26.36 -9.67
C ASP A 46 -8.72 -25.96 -8.19
N ILE A 47 -7.97 -24.92 -7.80
CA ILE A 47 -8.02 -24.38 -6.44
C ILE A 47 -9.36 -23.67 -6.20
N GLU A 48 -9.87 -22.90 -7.16
CA GLU A 48 -11.15 -22.22 -7.01
C GLU A 48 -12.32 -23.20 -6.91
N GLU A 49 -12.30 -24.30 -7.66
CA GLU A 49 -13.34 -25.31 -7.66
C GLU A 49 -13.22 -26.31 -6.49
N ASN A 50 -12.00 -26.73 -6.14
CA ASN A 50 -11.77 -27.84 -5.22
C ASN A 50 -10.99 -27.47 -3.94
N GLY A 51 -10.55 -26.22 -3.78
CA GLY A 51 -9.74 -25.78 -2.63
C GLY A 51 -10.42 -25.93 -1.28
N GLY A 52 -11.76 -25.90 -1.25
CA GLY A 52 -12.57 -26.13 -0.06
C GLY A 52 -12.89 -27.61 0.23
N ASN A 53 -12.44 -28.54 -0.61
CA ASN A 53 -12.70 -29.97 -0.44
C ASN A 53 -11.58 -30.63 0.40
N PRO A 54 -11.87 -31.12 1.62
CA PRO A 54 -10.87 -31.74 2.49
C PRO A 54 -10.10 -32.90 1.84
N LYS A 55 -10.74 -33.62 0.90
CA LYS A 55 -10.14 -34.76 0.21
C LYS A 55 -9.13 -34.33 -0.86
N GLN A 56 -9.26 -33.12 -1.39
CA GLN A 56 -8.38 -32.58 -2.43
C GLN A 56 -7.31 -31.64 -1.89
N THR A 57 -7.47 -31.12 -0.66
CA THR A 57 -6.54 -30.16 -0.06
C THR A 57 -5.08 -30.61 -0.09
N ALA A 58 -4.78 -31.84 0.34
CA ALA A 58 -3.40 -32.34 0.34
C ALA A 58 -2.81 -32.44 -1.07
N ASN A 59 -3.63 -32.84 -2.05
CA ASN A 59 -3.23 -32.92 -3.45
C ASN A 59 -2.95 -31.53 -4.02
N LEU A 60 -3.83 -30.55 -3.79
CA LEU A 60 -3.65 -29.17 -4.23
C LEU A 60 -2.41 -28.52 -3.61
N ILE A 61 -2.15 -28.74 -2.32
CA ILE A 61 -0.91 -28.28 -1.68
C ILE A 61 0.30 -28.86 -2.43
N ASN A 62 0.33 -30.17 -2.65
CA ASN A 62 1.44 -30.83 -3.33
C ASN A 62 1.62 -30.32 -4.77
N GLN A 63 0.54 -30.10 -5.51
CA GLN A 63 0.59 -29.56 -6.87
C GLN A 63 1.14 -28.13 -6.91
N VAL A 64 0.70 -27.26 -5.99
CA VAL A 64 1.25 -25.90 -5.84
C VAL A 64 2.72 -25.93 -5.43
N MET A 65 3.14 -26.94 -4.64
CA MET A 65 4.54 -27.11 -4.23
C MET A 65 5.42 -27.69 -5.36
N SER A 66 4.91 -28.60 -6.17
CA SER A 66 5.67 -29.23 -7.26
C SER A 66 5.69 -28.42 -8.55
N LEU A 67 4.81 -27.43 -8.69
CA LEU A 67 4.76 -26.61 -9.89
C LEU A 67 6.05 -25.80 -10.03
N ASP A 68 6.74 -25.95 -11.15
CA ASP A 68 7.89 -25.12 -11.49
C ASP A 68 7.39 -23.75 -11.93
N CYS A 69 7.39 -22.79 -11.00
CA CYS A 69 6.81 -21.47 -11.17
C CYS A 69 7.58 -20.44 -10.34
N SER A 70 7.50 -19.18 -10.74
CA SER A 70 8.18 -18.09 -10.03
C SER A 70 7.65 -17.94 -8.59
N ALA A 71 8.47 -17.30 -7.75
CA ALA A 71 8.11 -17.00 -6.36
C ALA A 71 6.76 -16.27 -6.23
N ILE A 72 6.46 -15.39 -7.19
CA ILE A 72 5.22 -14.61 -7.24
C ILE A 72 4.04 -15.48 -7.67
N GLN A 73 4.18 -16.30 -8.71
CA GLN A 73 3.16 -17.27 -9.12
C GLN A 73 2.81 -18.24 -7.99
N ARG A 74 3.81 -18.77 -7.30
CA ARG A 74 3.60 -19.64 -6.13
C ARG A 74 2.89 -18.91 -4.99
N GLY A 75 3.25 -17.66 -4.73
CA GLY A 75 2.57 -16.82 -3.75
C GLY A 75 1.08 -16.62 -4.06
N ILE A 76 0.73 -16.45 -5.34
CA ILE A 76 -0.67 -16.30 -5.80
C ILE A 76 -1.46 -17.60 -5.54
N LEU A 77 -0.91 -18.75 -5.93
CA LEU A 77 -1.57 -20.06 -5.74
C LEU A 77 -1.78 -20.37 -4.26
N LEU A 78 -0.76 -20.15 -3.42
CA LEU A 78 -0.85 -20.33 -1.98
C LEU A 78 -1.90 -19.42 -1.34
N ALA A 79 -2.03 -18.17 -1.82
CA ALA A 79 -3.01 -17.22 -1.33
C ALA A 79 -4.45 -17.62 -1.70
N ALA A 80 -4.64 -18.11 -2.93
CA ALA A 80 -5.92 -18.62 -3.40
C ALA A 80 -6.35 -19.86 -2.58
N LEU A 81 -5.43 -20.81 -2.38
CA LEU A 81 -5.71 -22.02 -1.60
C LEU A 81 -6.01 -21.70 -0.13
N SER A 82 -5.22 -20.80 0.48
CA SER A 82 -5.47 -20.35 1.87
C SER A 82 -6.85 -19.71 2.05
N ARG A 83 -7.33 -18.98 1.02
CA ARG A 83 -8.67 -18.39 1.02
C ARG A 83 -9.74 -19.49 0.98
N GLN A 84 -9.62 -20.43 0.07
CA GLN A 84 -10.61 -21.51 -0.10
C GLN A 84 -10.69 -22.39 1.16
N LEU A 85 -9.56 -22.67 1.80
CA LEU A 85 -9.53 -23.39 3.08
C LEU A 85 -10.16 -22.60 4.23
N LYS A 86 -9.98 -21.28 4.24
CA LYS A 86 -10.61 -20.42 5.25
C LYS A 86 -12.13 -20.38 5.05
N ASP A 87 -12.59 -20.18 3.82
CA ASP A 87 -14.01 -20.09 3.47
C ASP A 87 -14.73 -21.42 3.75
N ALA A 88 -14.05 -22.55 3.61
CA ALA A 88 -14.54 -23.88 3.99
C ALA A 88 -14.42 -24.22 5.49
N GLY A 89 -13.85 -23.33 6.32
CA GLY A 89 -13.62 -23.60 7.76
C GLY A 89 -12.55 -24.65 8.06
N LEU A 90 -11.71 -24.97 7.08
CA LEU A 90 -10.67 -26.01 7.16
C LEU A 90 -9.29 -25.45 7.52
N LEU A 91 -9.13 -24.12 7.58
CA LEU A 91 -7.84 -23.47 7.87
C LEU A 91 -7.45 -23.61 9.36
N THR A 92 -6.73 -24.68 9.67
CA THR A 92 -6.16 -24.91 11.02
C THR A 92 -4.82 -24.20 11.21
N LYS A 93 -4.42 -23.93 12.47
CA LYS A 93 -3.10 -23.34 12.80
C LYS A 93 -1.92 -24.15 12.25
N ALA A 94 -2.05 -25.48 12.17
CA ALA A 94 -1.03 -26.35 11.60
C ALA A 94 -0.92 -26.16 10.08
N MET A 95 -2.05 -26.07 9.37
CA MET A 95 -2.09 -25.78 7.94
C MET A 95 -1.56 -24.39 7.61
N THR A 96 -1.89 -23.37 8.42
CA THR A 96 -1.35 -22.02 8.25
C THR A 96 0.19 -22.03 8.32
N ARG A 97 0.76 -22.72 9.31
CA ARG A 97 2.23 -22.87 9.43
C ARG A 97 2.85 -23.59 8.25
N GLN A 98 2.18 -24.62 7.74
CA GLN A 98 2.65 -25.38 6.59
C GLN A 98 2.65 -24.51 5.32
N LEU A 99 1.60 -23.71 5.09
CA LEU A 99 1.51 -22.80 3.94
C LEU A 99 2.50 -21.63 4.07
N ASP A 100 2.70 -21.09 5.29
CA ASP A 100 3.65 -20.00 5.56
C ASP A 100 5.11 -20.44 5.44
N GLY A 101 5.43 -21.70 5.80
CA GLY A 101 6.79 -22.24 5.72
C GLY A 101 7.32 -22.40 4.29
N HIS A 102 6.42 -22.46 3.30
CA HIS A 102 6.77 -22.58 1.88
C HIS A 102 6.62 -21.27 1.12
N ARG A 103 6.35 -20.19 1.84
CA ARG A 103 6.32 -18.86 1.27
C ARG A 103 7.76 -18.36 1.11
N PRO A 104 8.19 -17.92 -0.09
CA PRO A 104 9.55 -17.45 -0.28
C PRO A 104 9.85 -16.27 0.66
N PRO A 105 11.06 -16.19 1.24
CA PRO A 105 11.47 -15.04 2.04
C PRO A 105 11.39 -13.78 1.18
N ALA A 106 10.86 -12.71 1.76
CA ALA A 106 10.70 -11.45 1.06
C ALA A 106 12.09 -10.89 0.68
N PRO A 107 12.34 -10.50 -0.58
CA PRO A 107 13.63 -9.94 -0.97
C PRO A 107 13.92 -8.62 -0.23
N ALA A 108 15.21 -8.29 -0.03
CA ALA A 108 15.60 -7.04 0.62
C ALA A 108 14.97 -5.82 -0.10
N GLY A 109 14.38 -4.88 0.66
CA GLY A 109 13.61 -3.76 0.10
C GLY A 109 12.14 -4.07 -0.17
N THR A 110 11.63 -5.20 0.33
CA THR A 110 10.19 -5.51 0.35
C THR A 110 9.65 -5.53 1.77
N TYR A 111 8.35 -5.26 1.92
CA TYR A 111 7.69 -5.15 3.22
C TYR A 111 7.91 -6.43 4.06
N ALA A 112 8.51 -6.24 5.24
CA ALA A 112 9.05 -7.26 6.11
C ALA A 112 8.10 -7.60 7.28
N LYS A 113 8.59 -8.40 8.24
CA LYS A 113 7.87 -8.74 9.48
C LYS A 113 7.86 -7.60 10.51
N ASN A 114 8.60 -6.53 10.30
CA ASN A 114 8.74 -5.42 11.24
C ASN A 114 7.86 -4.24 10.82
N ASP A 115 6.94 -3.84 11.69
CA ASP A 115 5.99 -2.76 11.43
C ASP A 115 6.66 -1.39 11.29
N THR A 116 7.77 -1.17 12.00
CA THR A 116 8.56 0.07 11.89
C THR A 116 9.27 0.17 10.55
N GLU A 117 9.93 -0.91 10.11
CA GLU A 117 10.59 -0.94 8.79
C GLU A 117 9.58 -0.73 7.66
N ASN A 118 8.40 -1.37 7.76
CA ASN A 118 7.30 -1.19 6.82
C ASN A 118 6.81 0.25 6.77
N ALA A 119 6.62 0.87 7.94
CA ALA A 119 6.20 2.26 8.04
C ALA A 119 7.23 3.22 7.43
N THR A 120 8.50 3.08 7.80
CA THR A 120 9.59 3.91 7.28
C THR A 120 9.69 3.78 5.75
N MET A 121 9.70 2.55 5.23
CA MET A 121 9.80 2.32 3.79
C MET A 121 8.59 2.90 3.03
N PHE A 122 7.39 2.77 3.58
CA PHE A 122 6.19 3.38 2.98
C PHE A 122 6.32 4.91 2.89
N LEU A 123 6.72 5.55 3.98
CA LEU A 123 6.87 7.01 4.05
C LEU A 123 7.98 7.49 3.09
N ASP A 124 9.15 6.85 3.10
CA ASP A 124 10.28 7.27 2.26
C ASP A 124 9.99 7.08 0.76
N THR A 125 9.26 6.02 0.40
CA THR A 125 8.96 5.71 -1.01
C THR A 125 7.84 6.60 -1.57
N ASN A 126 6.76 6.83 -0.79
CA ASN A 126 5.56 7.50 -1.29
C ASN A 126 5.52 8.99 -0.95
N TYR A 127 6.22 9.40 0.10
CA TYR A 127 6.24 10.77 0.62
C TYR A 127 7.67 11.27 0.91
N PRO A 128 8.53 11.27 -0.13
CA PRO A 128 9.93 11.63 0.03
C PRO A 128 10.07 13.06 0.55
N GLY A 129 11.08 13.28 1.39
CA GLY A 129 11.37 14.61 1.96
C GLY A 129 10.37 15.08 3.02
N GLY A 130 9.52 14.19 3.55
CA GLY A 130 8.60 14.52 4.64
C GLY A 130 7.34 15.26 4.19
N THR A 131 6.91 15.05 2.94
CA THR A 131 5.71 15.68 2.34
C THR A 131 4.38 15.14 2.89
N ILE A 132 4.43 14.31 3.93
CA ILE A 132 3.27 13.86 4.71
C ILE A 132 3.54 14.07 6.20
N CYS A 133 2.51 14.47 6.94
CA CYS A 133 2.55 14.48 8.40
C CYS A 133 1.23 13.99 9.00
N CYS A 134 1.27 13.58 10.27
CA CYS A 134 0.07 13.28 11.05
C CYS A 134 -0.04 14.27 12.22
N SER A 135 -1.07 15.11 12.19
CA SER A 135 -1.37 16.08 13.23
C SER A 135 -2.72 15.76 13.85
N GLN A 136 -2.76 15.56 15.17
CA GLN A 136 -3.99 15.26 15.93
C GLN A 136 -4.79 14.05 15.38
N GLY A 137 -4.08 13.06 14.81
CA GLY A 137 -4.69 11.85 14.25
C GLY A 137 -5.20 11.99 12.81
N VAL A 138 -5.07 13.16 12.20
CA VAL A 138 -5.42 13.43 10.79
C VAL A 138 -4.16 13.48 9.95
N TRP A 139 -4.23 12.90 8.75
CA TRP A 139 -3.14 12.97 7.78
C TRP A 139 -3.19 14.25 6.98
N TYR A 140 -2.01 14.79 6.68
CA TYR A 140 -1.85 15.93 5.81
C TYR A 140 -0.71 15.70 4.84
N THR A 141 -0.90 16.09 3.58
CA THR A 141 0.16 16.11 2.57
C THR A 141 0.48 17.53 2.12
N TYR A 142 1.74 17.80 1.82
CA TYR A 142 2.18 19.10 1.34
C TYR A 142 2.25 19.10 -0.18
N LEU A 143 1.43 19.92 -0.83
CA LEU A 143 1.35 20.01 -2.30
C LEU A 143 2.14 21.19 -2.90
N GLY A 144 3.07 21.76 -2.13
CA GLY A 144 3.96 22.82 -2.61
C GLY A 144 3.62 24.23 -2.12
N GLN A 145 2.39 24.45 -1.64
CA GLN A 145 1.93 25.75 -1.13
C GLN A 145 1.46 25.68 0.33
N ALA A 146 0.51 24.79 0.58
CA ALA A 146 -0.06 24.54 1.89
C ALA A 146 -0.19 23.03 2.12
N TRP A 147 -0.47 22.66 3.37
CA TRP A 147 -0.88 21.31 3.70
C TRP A 147 -2.33 21.08 3.32
N GLU A 148 -2.66 19.86 2.92
CA GLU A 148 -4.03 19.45 2.62
C GLU A 148 -4.38 18.20 3.41
N ALA A 149 -5.59 18.16 3.97
CA ALA A 149 -6.05 17.01 4.71
C ALA A 149 -6.25 15.82 3.76
N VAL A 150 -5.76 14.66 4.17
CA VAL A 150 -5.94 13.41 3.43
C VAL A 150 -6.77 12.46 4.26
N ASP A 151 -7.68 11.76 3.59
CA ASP A 151 -8.52 10.75 4.19
C ASP A 151 -7.68 9.54 4.67
N ASP A 152 -7.97 9.06 5.89
CA ASP A 152 -7.29 7.91 6.48
C ASP A 152 -7.55 6.64 5.67
N GLU A 153 -8.73 6.50 5.07
CA GLU A 153 -9.05 5.37 4.19
C GLU A 153 -8.16 5.36 2.93
N ALA A 154 -7.90 6.55 2.35
CA ALA A 154 -7.01 6.68 1.20
C ALA A 154 -5.57 6.27 1.54
N ILE A 155 -5.04 6.71 2.69
CA ILE A 155 -3.69 6.31 3.15
C ILE A 155 -3.66 4.81 3.45
N THR A 156 -4.68 4.27 4.11
CA THR A 156 -4.80 2.84 4.41
C THR A 156 -4.79 2.01 3.13
N HIS A 157 -5.52 2.46 2.10
CA HIS A 157 -5.55 1.82 0.79
C HIS A 157 -4.17 1.82 0.13
N GLN A 158 -3.46 2.96 0.12
CA GLN A 158 -2.11 3.05 -0.43
C GLN A 158 -1.12 2.14 0.32
N PHE A 159 -1.22 2.10 1.65
CA PHE A 159 -0.38 1.23 2.48
C PHE A 159 -0.62 -0.25 2.15
N ALA A 160 -1.88 -0.65 2.02
CA ALA A 160 -2.27 -2.00 1.63
C ALA A 160 -1.75 -2.38 0.24
N LEU A 161 -1.81 -1.45 -0.74
CA LEU A 161 -1.25 -1.65 -2.07
C LEU A 161 0.26 -1.80 -2.03
N ALA A 162 0.97 -0.94 -1.31
CA ALA A 162 2.42 -0.99 -1.21
C ALA A 162 2.90 -2.29 -0.57
N MET A 163 2.20 -2.76 0.46
CA MET A 163 2.49 -4.03 1.11
C MET A 163 2.00 -5.26 0.32
N ALA A 164 1.14 -5.11 -0.69
CA ALA A 164 0.49 -6.22 -1.38
C ALA A 164 1.44 -7.35 -1.87
N PRO A 165 2.66 -7.07 -2.37
CA PRO A 165 3.62 -8.11 -2.73
C PRO A 165 3.98 -9.06 -1.58
N SER A 166 3.93 -8.55 -0.34
CA SER A 166 4.17 -9.32 0.89
C SER A 166 2.92 -10.01 1.44
N LEU A 167 1.77 -9.96 0.73
CA LEU A 167 0.43 -10.45 1.15
C LEU A 167 0.21 -10.32 2.67
N PRO A 168 0.15 -9.10 3.19
CA PRO A 168 -0.02 -8.87 4.62
C PRO A 168 -1.42 -9.28 5.06
N SER A 169 -1.56 -9.64 6.35
CA SER A 169 -2.87 -9.67 6.99
C SER A 169 -3.38 -8.25 7.28
N ASP A 170 -4.69 -8.03 7.36
CA ASP A 170 -5.28 -6.73 7.76
C ASP A 170 -4.68 -6.19 9.07
N SER A 171 -4.48 -7.07 10.07
CA SER A 171 -3.84 -6.69 11.34
C SER A 171 -2.42 -6.14 11.16
N ARG A 172 -1.70 -6.62 10.14
CA ARG A 172 -0.33 -6.21 9.86
C ARG A 172 -0.30 -4.83 9.20
N VAL A 173 -1.19 -4.61 8.23
CA VAL A 173 -1.36 -3.30 7.58
C VAL A 173 -1.70 -2.25 8.65
N ASN A 174 -2.67 -2.53 9.51
CA ASN A 174 -3.10 -1.59 10.56
C ASN A 174 -2.00 -1.31 11.60
N SER A 175 -1.19 -2.32 11.96
CA SER A 175 -0.09 -2.15 12.90
C SER A 175 1.04 -1.28 12.30
N ALA A 176 1.40 -1.53 11.05
CA ALA A 176 2.37 -0.72 10.33
C ALA A 176 1.86 0.72 10.08
N LEU A 177 0.59 0.89 9.72
CA LEU A 177 -0.03 2.21 9.57
C LEU A 177 -0.03 3.00 10.89
N SER A 178 -0.32 2.33 12.01
CA SER A 178 -0.25 2.96 13.35
C SER A 178 1.17 3.45 13.65
N MET A 179 2.19 2.69 13.23
CA MET A 179 3.59 3.11 13.35
C MET A 179 3.91 4.29 12.43
N ALA A 180 3.40 4.28 11.19
CA ALA A 180 3.56 5.39 10.25
C ALA A 180 2.97 6.69 10.79
N LYS A 181 1.77 6.64 11.43
CA LYS A 181 1.17 7.82 12.09
C LYS A 181 2.12 8.44 13.10
N LYS A 182 2.73 7.60 13.96
CA LYS A 182 3.68 8.06 14.98
C LYS A 182 4.94 8.65 14.37
N LEU A 183 5.49 8.04 13.32
CA LEU A 183 6.69 8.52 12.65
C LEU A 183 6.46 9.83 11.88
N ALA A 184 5.26 10.01 11.32
CA ALA A 184 4.86 11.21 10.59
C ALA A 184 4.38 12.36 11.50
N THR A 185 4.24 12.13 12.81
CA THR A 185 3.92 13.20 13.75
C THR A 185 5.15 14.06 14.02
N VAL A 186 5.02 15.37 13.87
CA VAL A 186 6.06 16.34 14.23
C VAL A 186 5.82 16.84 15.66
N PRO A 187 6.68 16.49 16.64
CA PRO A 187 6.48 16.88 18.03
C PRO A 187 6.39 18.39 18.20
N GLY A 188 5.45 18.84 19.04
CA GLY A 188 5.30 20.25 19.40
C GLY A 188 4.72 21.15 18.30
N ARG A 189 4.34 20.61 17.14
CA ARG A 189 3.71 21.37 16.06
C ARG A 189 2.29 20.87 15.79
N LYS A 190 1.41 21.77 15.38
CA LYS A 190 0.04 21.47 14.99
C LYS A 190 -0.30 22.18 13.69
N ILE A 191 -1.14 21.55 12.88
CA ILE A 191 -1.73 22.24 11.73
C ILE A 191 -2.54 23.46 12.22
N GLY A 192 -2.34 24.60 11.57
CA GLY A 192 -2.86 25.90 11.94
C GLY A 192 -1.94 26.74 12.83
N ASP A 193 -0.85 26.17 13.36
CA ASP A 193 0.09 26.86 14.25
C ASP A 193 1.16 27.62 13.43
N ILE A 194 0.74 28.74 12.85
CA ILE A 194 1.59 29.65 12.07
C ILE A 194 1.77 31.00 12.78
N PRO A 195 2.93 31.67 12.60
CA PRO A 195 3.13 33.02 13.08
C PRO A 195 2.03 33.99 12.62
N ALA A 196 1.54 34.82 13.53
CA ALA A 196 0.42 35.73 13.28
C ALA A 196 0.73 36.82 12.24
N ASP A 197 2.01 37.08 11.94
CA ASP A 197 2.44 38.05 10.94
C ASP A 197 2.52 37.46 9.52
N LEU A 198 2.15 36.18 9.32
CA LEU A 198 2.22 35.52 8.02
C LEU A 198 0.83 35.25 7.45
N VAL A 199 0.65 35.59 6.17
CA VAL A 199 -0.55 35.27 5.39
C VAL A 199 -0.14 34.56 4.11
N LEU A 200 -0.70 33.38 3.86
CA LEU A 200 -0.39 32.60 2.66
C LEU A 200 -1.34 33.02 1.51
N TYR A 201 -0.76 33.37 0.37
CA TYR A 201 -1.42 33.67 -0.89
C TYR A 201 -0.98 32.65 -1.96
N GLN A 202 -1.67 32.61 -3.11
CA GLN A 202 -1.31 31.69 -4.19
C GLN A 202 0.14 31.89 -4.68
N ASN A 203 0.63 33.13 -4.73
CA ASN A 203 1.97 33.46 -5.20
C ASN A 203 3.06 33.53 -4.11
N GLY A 204 2.74 33.26 -2.84
CA GLY A 204 3.75 33.22 -1.77
C GLY A 204 3.18 33.51 -0.38
N VAL A 205 4.07 33.73 0.57
CA VAL A 205 3.75 33.99 1.97
C VAL A 205 4.08 35.43 2.30
N LEU A 206 3.06 36.26 2.50
CA LEU A 206 3.23 37.65 2.86
C LEU A 206 3.59 37.76 4.34
N ARG A 207 4.69 38.45 4.63
CA ARG A 207 4.99 38.95 5.97
C ARG A 207 4.39 40.33 6.16
N LEU A 208 3.36 40.42 7.01
CA LEU A 208 2.60 41.66 7.25
C LEU A 208 3.46 42.80 7.80
N SER A 209 4.49 42.49 8.60
CA SER A 209 5.33 43.51 9.22
C SER A 209 6.26 44.22 8.24
N THR A 210 6.64 43.57 7.13
CA THR A 210 7.60 44.12 6.15
C THR A 210 7.00 44.33 4.77
N GLY A 211 5.86 43.70 4.48
CA GLY A 211 5.28 43.64 3.13
C GLY A 211 6.03 42.69 2.18
N GLU A 212 7.00 41.92 2.69
CA GLU A 212 7.82 41.01 1.90
C GLU A 212 7.03 39.73 1.54
N LEU A 213 7.16 39.29 0.29
CA LEU A 213 6.58 38.04 -0.19
C LEU A 213 7.65 36.93 -0.20
N LEU A 214 7.53 36.01 0.76
CA LEU A 214 8.42 34.87 0.94
C LEU A 214 7.96 33.66 0.12
N PRO A 215 8.85 32.71 -0.21
CA PRO A 215 8.44 31.45 -0.82
C PRO A 215 7.59 30.61 0.15
N HIS A 216 6.74 29.77 -0.43
CA HIS A 216 6.02 28.73 0.33
C HIS A 216 7.01 27.76 0.99
N SER A 217 6.62 27.24 2.15
CA SER A 217 7.43 26.31 2.90
C SER A 217 6.55 25.30 3.62
N MET A 218 6.93 24.02 3.50
CA MET A 218 6.35 22.93 4.28
C MET A 218 6.51 23.13 5.80
N GLY A 219 7.50 23.92 6.20
CA GLY A 219 7.68 24.35 7.59
C GLY A 219 6.52 25.20 8.11
N LEU A 220 5.65 25.73 7.25
CA LEU A 220 4.42 26.42 7.64
C LEU A 220 3.29 25.39 7.70
N PHE A 221 3.02 24.91 8.92
CA PHE A 221 2.03 23.87 9.19
C PHE A 221 0.61 24.46 9.11
N THR A 222 0.12 24.77 7.92
CA THR A 222 -1.22 25.34 7.72
C THR A 222 -1.89 24.82 6.46
N THR A 223 -3.21 24.73 6.50
CA THR A 223 -4.10 24.47 5.36
C THR A 223 -4.71 25.75 4.79
N ASN A 224 -4.53 26.88 5.48
CA ASN A 224 -5.16 28.13 5.11
C ASN A 224 -4.32 28.83 4.03
N ILE A 225 -4.93 29.04 2.87
CA ILE A 225 -4.40 29.85 1.78
C ILE A 225 -5.49 30.77 1.26
N VAL A 226 -5.14 32.03 1.03
CA VAL A 226 -6.02 32.99 0.37
C VAL A 226 -6.05 32.64 -1.13
N PRO A 227 -7.23 32.45 -1.75
CA PRO A 227 -7.35 31.99 -3.14
C PRO A 227 -7.07 33.10 -4.17
N TYR A 228 -6.16 34.01 -3.86
CA TYR A 228 -5.76 35.14 -4.69
C TYR A 228 -4.25 35.33 -4.62
N ASN A 229 -3.68 36.00 -5.62
CA ASN A 229 -2.31 36.48 -5.57
C ASN A 229 -2.26 37.77 -4.75
N TYR A 230 -1.24 37.91 -3.91
CA TYR A 230 -0.92 39.20 -3.30
C TYR A 230 -0.38 40.15 -4.38
N ASN A 231 -1.02 41.31 -4.50
CA ASN A 231 -0.56 42.43 -5.32
C ASN A 231 -0.58 43.69 -4.47
N PRO A 232 0.59 44.29 -4.13
CA PRO A 232 0.64 45.50 -3.32
C PRO A 232 0.09 46.75 -4.04
N GLN A 233 -0.22 46.65 -5.34
CA GLN A 233 -0.71 47.75 -6.19
C GLN A 233 -2.16 47.52 -6.68
N ALA A 234 -2.84 46.48 -6.19
CA ALA A 234 -4.23 46.18 -6.57
C ALA A 234 -5.23 47.19 -5.97
#